data_AF-A0A2D4L7C7-F1
#
_entry.id   AF-A0A2D4L7C7-F1
#
_cell.length_a   1.000
_cell.length_b   1.000
_cell.length_c   1.000
_cell.angle_alpha   90.00
_cell.angle_beta   90.00
_cell.angle_gamma   90.00
#
_symmetry.space_group_name_H-M   'P 1'
#
loop_
_entity.id
_entity.type
_entity.pdbx_description
1 polymer ?
#
loop_
_entity_poly.entity_id
_entity_poly.type
_entity_poly.pdbx_seq_one_letter_code
_entity_poly.pdbx_strand_id
1 'polypeptide(L)'
;SCPVLTLDSDFCIFDLQSGYCPLNYFQWRNLCKCKDSQECYIPTRCFSLERFCRHFNMNKTLLPLFAVMSGNDYINLPAMEVFFSKIYFPIEKSRRKSRKHDRIQGLLTWLSRFADLSEAMENVLKYFKKHEKESIRQLLSSFMGEYEPSNVNLKDFFQSGMYESEEMKKLKLPQWIETHLIKGQLAPFVSDALILRSTILPVQVENMQRDSAHSITLPIRQVIYWLLLNIAPNSFSPPLNKQTTSFPSIFYEFDRLQKSLKKSSVHVAELAQKFPDSRYALATLNEAPIAERLLFLFEAFGVSACILEPVPCLL
;
A
#
# COMPACT_ATOMS: atom_id res chain seq x y z
N SER A 1 1.56 27.44 2.94
CA SER A 1 2.22 26.19 2.50
C SER A 1 2.87 25.57 3.73
N CYS A 2 2.74 24.24 3.92
CA CYS A 2 3.15 23.56 5.15
C CYS A 2 4.34 22.63 4.87
N PRO A 3 5.41 22.63 5.69
CA PRO A 3 6.51 21.68 5.56
C PRO A 3 6.02 20.26 5.87
N VAL A 4 6.61 19.26 5.22
CA VAL A 4 6.31 17.85 5.50
C VAL A 4 7.22 17.36 6.62
N LEU A 5 6.64 16.84 7.71
CA LEU A 5 7.35 16.28 8.85
C LEU A 5 7.12 14.77 8.92
N THR A 6 8.11 13.96 8.53
CA THR A 6 7.99 12.49 8.48
C THR A 6 9.36 11.80 8.54
N LEU A 7 9.39 10.49 8.75
CA LEU A 7 10.60 9.66 8.57
C LEU A 7 10.71 9.08 7.15
N ASP A 8 9.69 9.26 6.34
CA ASP A 8 9.62 8.74 4.99
C ASP A 8 10.62 9.47 4.07
N SER A 9 11.55 8.71 3.49
CA SER A 9 12.62 9.24 2.64
C SER A 9 12.18 9.54 1.21
N ASP A 10 11.00 9.09 0.79
CA ASP A 10 10.49 9.38 -0.56
C ASP A 10 10.28 10.89 -0.75
N PHE A 11 10.04 11.62 0.35
CA PHE A 11 10.00 13.09 0.37
C PHE A 11 11.33 13.78 0.02
N CYS A 12 12.45 13.05 -0.07
CA CYS A 12 13.71 13.58 -0.63
C CYS A 12 13.66 13.76 -2.14
N ILE A 13 12.71 13.14 -2.84
CA ILE A 13 12.61 13.15 -4.30
C ILE A 13 11.77 14.34 -4.80
N PHE A 14 10.79 14.76 -4.00
CA PHE A 14 9.86 15.83 -4.36
C PHE A 14 10.46 17.23 -4.11
N ASP A 15 10.24 18.14 -5.06
CA ASP A 15 10.64 19.55 -4.93
C ASP A 15 9.58 20.34 -4.13
N LEU A 16 9.50 20.05 -2.83
CA LEU A 16 8.49 20.63 -1.93
C LEU A 16 8.83 22.09 -1.60
N GLN A 17 7.94 23.03 -1.94
CA GLN A 17 8.14 24.46 -1.68
C GLN A 17 8.39 24.80 -0.20
N SER A 18 7.69 24.14 0.72
CA SER A 18 7.89 24.32 2.17
C SER A 18 8.94 23.39 2.76
N GLY A 19 9.51 22.50 1.95
CA GLY A 19 10.55 21.57 2.34
C GLY A 19 10.07 20.32 3.08
N TYR A 20 11.01 19.39 3.22
CA TYR A 20 10.86 18.13 3.94
C TYR A 20 11.73 18.16 5.20
N CYS A 21 11.13 17.92 6.36
CA CYS A 21 11.79 17.88 7.65
C CYS A 21 11.78 16.44 8.16
N PRO A 22 12.92 15.73 8.13
CA PRO A 22 13.00 14.40 8.69
C PRO A 22 12.74 14.41 10.21
N LEU A 23 11.84 13.55 10.69
CA LEU A 23 11.40 13.52 12.09
C LEU A 23 12.54 13.23 13.08
N ASN A 24 13.60 12.53 12.65
CA ASN A 24 14.78 12.26 13.47
C ASN A 24 15.55 13.54 13.89
N TYR A 25 15.36 14.65 13.19
CA TYR A 25 15.94 15.95 13.56
C TYR A 25 14.96 16.88 14.27
N PHE A 26 13.69 16.48 14.42
CA PHE A 26 12.67 17.27 15.07
C PHE A 26 12.84 17.22 16.59
N GLN A 27 13.30 18.33 17.17
CA GLN A 27 13.67 18.39 18.58
C GLN A 27 12.48 18.72 19.47
N TRP A 28 11.41 17.91 19.45
CA TRP A 28 10.15 18.18 20.14
C TRP A 28 10.27 18.46 21.66
N ARG A 29 11.36 18.03 22.29
CA ARG A 29 11.67 18.30 23.72
C ARG A 29 12.38 19.64 23.95
N ASN A 30 12.88 20.30 22.92
CA ASN A 30 13.64 21.55 22.98
C ASN A 30 12.77 22.71 22.48
N LEU A 31 11.90 23.24 23.33
CA LEU A 31 11.11 24.42 23.00
C LEU A 31 11.98 25.68 23.09
N CYS A 32 12.14 26.38 21.97
CA CYS A 32 12.88 27.64 21.90
C CYS A 32 11.92 28.83 21.88
N LYS A 33 12.38 29.99 22.34
CA LYS A 33 11.65 31.27 22.26
C LYS A 33 12.32 32.17 21.22
N CYS A 34 11.51 32.87 20.43
CA CYS A 34 12.02 33.94 19.58
C CYS A 34 12.61 35.06 20.44
N LYS A 35 13.72 35.66 19.99
CA LYS A 35 14.36 36.76 20.74
C LYS A 35 13.49 38.02 20.79
N ASP A 36 12.69 38.22 19.74
CA ASP A 36 11.95 39.46 19.49
C ASP A 36 10.42 39.26 19.57
N SER A 37 9.93 38.06 19.92
CA SER A 37 8.51 37.78 20.09
C SER A 37 8.26 36.79 21.24
N GLN A 38 7.03 36.75 21.77
CA GLN A 38 6.61 35.75 22.76
C GLN A 38 6.34 34.37 22.13
N GLU A 39 6.59 34.22 20.82
CA GLU A 39 6.32 32.98 20.11
C GLU A 39 7.40 31.93 20.43
N CYS A 40 6.94 30.67 20.52
CA CYS A 40 7.81 29.53 20.73
C CYS A 40 7.92 28.71 19.45
N TYR A 41 9.08 28.08 19.23
CA TYR A 41 9.30 27.21 18.08
C TYR A 41 10.06 25.95 18.49
N ILE A 42 9.93 24.91 17.68
CA ILE A 42 10.66 23.65 17.82
C ILE A 42 11.70 23.61 16.70
N PRO A 43 13.01 23.54 17.02
CA PRO A 43 14.04 23.46 16.00
C PRO A 43 14.04 22.10 15.30
N THR A 44 14.30 22.11 14.00
CA THR A 44 14.47 20.92 13.17
C THR A 44 15.45 21.18 12.03
N ARG A 45 15.83 20.13 11.30
CA ARG A 45 16.56 20.25 10.04
C ARG A 45 15.61 20.03 8.88
N CYS A 46 15.72 20.89 7.88
CA CYS A 46 15.00 20.76 6.62
C CYS A 46 15.95 20.28 5.52
N PHE A 47 15.54 19.24 4.81
CA PHE A 47 16.21 18.74 3.63
C PHE A 47 16.05 19.74 2.47
N SER A 48 17.13 19.95 1.73
CA SER A 48 17.16 20.85 0.58
C SER A 48 17.56 20.07 -0.65
N LEU A 49 16.59 19.88 -1.56
CA LEU A 49 16.78 19.20 -2.83
C LEU A 49 17.87 19.88 -3.67
N GLU A 50 17.89 21.21 -3.69
CA GLU A 50 18.92 21.98 -4.39
C GLU A 50 20.33 21.73 -3.85
N ARG A 51 20.50 21.70 -2.52
CA ARG A 51 21.81 21.40 -1.90
C ARG A 51 22.23 19.97 -2.21
N PHE A 52 21.28 19.04 -2.22
CA PHE A 52 21.51 17.64 -2.57
C PHE A 52 21.97 17.49 -4.03
N CYS A 53 21.23 18.04 -4.98
CA CYS A 53 21.58 18.06 -6.40
C CYS A 53 22.93 18.74 -6.65
N ARG A 54 23.21 19.86 -5.97
CA ARG A 54 24.51 20.55 -6.05
C ARG A 54 25.66 19.70 -5.52
N HIS A 55 25.45 18.99 -4.41
CA HIS A 55 26.48 18.15 -3.80
C HIS A 55 26.90 17.00 -4.73
N PHE A 56 25.94 16.37 -5.40
CA PHE A 56 26.21 15.27 -6.33
C PHE A 56 26.39 15.72 -7.79
N ASN A 57 26.29 17.01 -8.09
CA ASN A 57 26.25 17.55 -9.46
C ASN A 57 25.22 16.82 -10.34
N MET A 58 23.99 16.66 -9.84
CA MET A 58 22.94 15.86 -10.46
C MET A 58 21.74 16.72 -10.86
N ASN A 59 21.16 16.44 -12.03
CA ASN A 59 19.93 17.09 -12.47
C ASN A 59 18.73 16.60 -11.65
N LYS A 60 17.84 17.52 -11.22
CA LYS A 60 16.60 17.20 -10.49
C LYS A 60 15.70 16.23 -11.27
N THR A 61 15.72 16.26 -12.60
CA THR A 61 14.92 15.36 -13.45
C THR A 61 15.31 13.89 -13.33
N LEU A 62 16.48 13.58 -12.76
CA LEU A 62 16.97 12.21 -12.54
C LEU A 62 16.52 11.61 -11.20
N LEU A 63 15.92 12.41 -10.31
CA LEU A 63 15.55 11.97 -8.97
C LEU A 63 14.48 10.85 -8.98
N PRO A 64 13.43 10.87 -9.83
CA PRO A 64 12.50 9.76 -9.92
C PRO A 64 13.19 8.46 -10.33
N LEU A 65 14.09 8.52 -11.32
CA LEU A 65 14.87 7.35 -11.74
C LEU A 65 15.76 6.83 -10.61
N PHE A 66 16.42 7.73 -9.87
CA PHE A 66 17.20 7.39 -8.68
C PHE A 66 16.36 6.68 -7.63
N ALA A 67 15.14 7.16 -7.36
CA ALA A 67 14.23 6.57 -6.37
C ALA A 67 13.84 5.14 -6.77
N VAL A 68 13.38 4.95 -8.00
CA VAL A 68 13.00 3.66 -8.57
C VAL A 68 14.17 2.67 -8.55
N MET A 69 15.36 3.10 -8.94
CA MET A 69 16.55 2.23 -8.98
C MET A 69 17.12 1.91 -7.60
N SER A 70 16.97 2.81 -6.62
CA SER A 70 17.45 2.58 -5.25
C SER A 70 16.64 1.52 -4.49
N GLY A 71 15.46 1.19 -5.02
CA GLY A 71 14.49 0.27 -4.42
C GLY A 71 13.70 0.95 -3.31
N ASN A 72 12.42 1.21 -3.58
CA ASN A 72 11.42 1.52 -2.55
C ASN A 72 10.76 0.22 -2.06
N ASP A 73 9.86 0.32 -1.08
CA ASP A 73 9.19 -0.86 -0.47
C ASP A 73 8.33 -1.67 -1.46
N TYR A 74 8.10 -1.15 -2.68
CA TYR A 74 7.32 -1.77 -3.75
C TYR A 74 8.18 -2.31 -4.91
N ILE A 75 9.45 -1.91 -4.99
CA ILE A 75 10.33 -2.16 -6.15
C ILE A 75 11.63 -2.83 -5.66
N ASN A 76 11.55 -4.13 -5.39
CA ASN A 76 12.72 -5.00 -5.47
C ASN A 76 12.64 -5.79 -6.77
N LEU A 77 13.19 -5.21 -7.85
CA LEU A 77 13.22 -5.86 -9.15
C LEU A 77 14.47 -6.73 -9.22
N PRO A 78 14.35 -8.07 -9.34
CA PRO A 78 15.48 -8.92 -9.72
C PRO A 78 16.17 -8.43 -11.01
N ALA A 79 15.42 -7.77 -11.89
CA ALA A 79 15.95 -7.10 -13.07
C ALA A 79 16.96 -5.99 -12.74
N MET A 80 16.77 -5.21 -11.68
CA MET A 80 17.72 -4.15 -11.31
C MET A 80 18.99 -4.71 -10.65
N GLU A 81 18.94 -5.89 -10.04
CA GLU A 81 20.17 -6.59 -9.59
C GLU A 81 21.07 -6.98 -10.78
N VAL A 82 20.50 -7.21 -11.98
CA VAL A 82 21.30 -7.38 -13.21
C VAL A 82 22.10 -6.11 -13.55
N PHE A 83 21.51 -4.94 -13.33
CA PHE A 83 22.21 -3.66 -13.49
C PHE A 83 23.28 -3.51 -12.42
N PHE A 84 22.92 -3.68 -11.14
CA PHE A 84 23.85 -3.51 -10.02
C PHE A 84 25.01 -4.51 -9.99
N SER A 85 24.83 -5.71 -10.54
CA SER A 85 25.91 -6.70 -10.67
C SER A 85 26.90 -6.39 -11.78
N LYS A 86 26.51 -5.59 -12.78
CA LYS A 86 27.35 -5.24 -13.94
C LYS A 86 27.99 -3.87 -13.84
N ILE A 87 27.43 -2.97 -13.04
CA ILE A 87 27.96 -1.63 -12.87
C ILE A 87 29.14 -1.64 -11.89
N TYR A 88 30.25 -1.02 -12.30
CA TYR A 88 31.36 -0.75 -11.40
C TYR A 88 31.19 0.63 -10.80
N PHE A 89 30.78 0.68 -9.53
CA PHE A 89 30.74 1.94 -8.80
C PHE A 89 32.15 2.31 -8.32
N PRO A 90 32.65 3.52 -8.62
CA PRO A 90 33.87 4.03 -8.02
C PRO A 90 33.56 4.42 -6.57
N ILE A 91 33.45 3.43 -5.68
CA ILE A 91 33.20 3.68 -4.27
C ILE A 91 34.54 3.77 -3.56
N GLU A 92 34.80 4.91 -2.92
CA GLU A 92 35.79 4.96 -1.84
C GLU A 92 35.33 4.00 -0.74
N LYS A 93 36.04 2.87 -0.59
CA LYS A 93 35.71 1.84 0.39
C LYS A 93 35.76 2.43 1.81
N SER A 94 34.63 2.94 2.30
CA SER A 94 34.49 3.38 3.68
C SER A 94 34.29 2.13 4.54
N ARG A 95 35.24 1.86 5.44
CA ARG A 95 35.24 0.67 6.33
C ARG A 95 34.05 0.59 7.32
N ARG A 96 33.06 1.49 7.25
CA ARG A 96 31.98 1.62 8.23
C ARG A 96 30.57 1.76 7.64
N LYS A 97 30.37 1.72 6.32
CA LYS A 97 29.04 1.88 5.71
C LYS A 97 28.44 0.54 5.29
N SER A 98 27.10 0.45 5.33
CA SER A 98 26.38 -0.74 4.86
C SER A 98 26.41 -0.83 3.33
N ARG A 99 26.32 -2.04 2.76
CA ARG A 99 26.26 -2.26 1.30
C ARG A 99 25.16 -1.44 0.62
N LYS A 100 24.06 -1.14 1.32
CA LYS A 100 22.96 -0.30 0.81
C LYS A 100 23.42 1.15 0.62
N HIS A 101 24.16 1.72 1.58
CA HIS A 101 24.69 3.08 1.44
C HIS A 101 25.71 3.20 0.31
N ASP A 102 26.55 2.17 0.14
CA ASP A 102 27.53 2.12 -0.95
C ASP A 102 26.84 2.07 -2.33
N ARG A 103 25.77 1.28 -2.46
CA ARG A 103 24.92 1.24 -3.67
C ARG A 103 24.29 2.59 -3.97
N ILE A 104 23.69 3.24 -2.96
CA ILE A 104 23.04 4.55 -3.12
C ILE A 104 24.06 5.60 -3.57
N GLN A 105 25.22 5.68 -2.88
CA GLN A 105 26.27 6.64 -3.22
C GLN A 105 26.81 6.38 -4.64
N GLY A 106 27.06 5.12 -4.98
CA GLY A 106 27.50 4.72 -6.31
C GLY A 106 26.50 5.10 -7.40
N LEU A 107 25.20 4.89 -7.16
CA LEU A 107 24.14 5.25 -8.10
C LEU A 107 24.05 6.76 -8.30
N LEU A 108 24.13 7.56 -7.23
CA LEU A 108 24.13 9.02 -7.32
C LEU A 108 25.33 9.54 -8.14
N THR A 109 26.53 9.00 -7.89
CA THR A 109 27.74 9.34 -8.66
C THR A 109 27.68 8.86 -10.11
N TRP A 110 26.94 7.79 -10.40
CA TRP A 110 26.73 7.33 -11.75
C TRP A 110 25.73 8.22 -12.51
N LEU A 111 24.61 8.56 -11.87
CA LEU A 111 23.57 9.42 -12.45
C LEU A 111 24.06 10.85 -12.71
N SER A 112 24.98 11.36 -11.89
CA SER A 112 25.55 12.71 -12.07
C SER A 112 26.34 12.91 -13.37
N ARG A 113 26.56 11.83 -14.14
CA ARG A 113 27.26 11.88 -15.43
C ARG A 113 26.35 12.21 -16.61
N PHE A 114 25.04 12.17 -16.41
CA PHE A 114 24.05 12.37 -17.47
C PHE A 114 23.39 13.74 -17.35
N ALA A 115 23.12 14.36 -18.49
CA ALA A 115 22.50 15.69 -18.54
C ALA A 115 21.00 15.62 -18.27
N ASP A 116 20.34 14.56 -18.74
CA ASP A 116 18.89 14.42 -18.68
C ASP A 116 18.43 12.95 -18.51
N LEU A 117 17.13 12.81 -18.25
CA LEU A 117 16.48 11.53 -17.98
C LEU A 117 16.54 10.57 -19.18
N SER A 118 16.44 11.07 -20.41
CA SER A 118 16.48 10.24 -21.62
C SER A 118 17.86 9.59 -21.77
N GLU A 119 18.91 10.38 -21.60
CA GLU A 119 20.29 9.90 -21.64
C GLU A 119 20.56 8.85 -20.55
N ALA A 120 20.16 9.13 -19.31
CA ALA A 120 20.34 8.21 -18.19
C ALA A 120 19.60 6.88 -18.45
N MET A 121 18.35 6.94 -18.91
CA MET A 121 17.54 5.78 -19.25
C MET A 121 18.20 4.91 -20.32
N GLU A 122 18.67 5.50 -21.43
CA GLU A 122 19.35 4.74 -22.48
C GLU A 122 20.62 4.04 -21.96
N ASN A 123 21.33 4.68 -21.02
CA ASN A 123 22.50 4.08 -20.38
C ASN A 123 22.16 2.94 -19.41
N VAL A 124 21.03 3.01 -18.69
CA VAL A 124 20.51 1.86 -17.91
C VAL A 124 20.21 0.69 -18.85
N LEU A 125 19.54 0.95 -19.97
CA LEU A 125 19.10 -0.09 -20.91
C LEU A 125 20.25 -0.82 -21.62
N LYS A 126 21.47 -0.25 -21.66
CA LYS A 126 22.67 -0.93 -22.22
C LYS A 126 23.03 -2.21 -21.48
N TYR A 127 22.63 -2.36 -20.21
CA TYR A 127 22.93 -3.54 -19.39
C TYR A 127 21.96 -4.71 -19.59
N PHE A 128 20.90 -4.52 -20.37
CA PHE A 128 19.84 -5.49 -20.64
C PHE A 128 19.89 -6.01 -22.09
N LYS A 129 19.34 -7.21 -22.32
CA LYS A 129 19.31 -7.80 -23.66
C LYS A 129 18.35 -7.03 -24.55
N LYS A 130 18.59 -7.04 -25.87
CA LYS A 130 17.80 -6.27 -26.86
C LYS A 130 16.28 -6.47 -26.72
N HIS A 131 15.82 -7.68 -26.44
CA HIS A 131 14.40 -7.99 -26.28
C HIS A 131 13.80 -7.55 -24.93
N GLU A 132 14.63 -7.34 -23.89
CA GLU A 132 14.19 -6.92 -22.55
C GLU A 132 14.07 -5.40 -22.44
N LYS A 133 14.81 -4.65 -23.28
CA LYS A 133 14.96 -3.19 -23.14
C LYS A 133 13.63 -2.45 -23.11
N GLU A 134 12.69 -2.79 -23.99
CA GLU A 134 11.40 -2.11 -24.05
C GLU A 134 10.55 -2.39 -22.82
N SER A 135 10.54 -3.64 -22.34
CA SER A 135 9.84 -4.02 -21.12
C SER A 135 10.40 -3.30 -19.90
N ILE A 136 11.73 -3.22 -19.77
CA ILE A 136 12.39 -2.49 -18.68
C ILE A 136 12.12 -0.98 -18.78
N ARG A 137 12.13 -0.42 -19.99
CA ARG A 137 11.81 1.00 -20.21
C ARG A 137 10.41 1.31 -19.71
N GLN A 138 9.41 0.55 -20.15
CA GLN A 138 8.01 0.74 -19.74
C GLN A 138 7.84 0.58 -18.22
N LEU A 139 8.52 -0.41 -17.64
CA LEU A 139 8.50 -0.66 -16.21
C LEU A 139 9.05 0.53 -15.40
N LEU A 140 10.24 1.02 -15.76
CA LEU A 140 10.85 2.17 -15.10
C LEU A 140 9.99 3.43 -15.29
N SER A 141 9.49 3.68 -16.49
CA SER A 141 8.62 4.82 -16.76
C SER A 141 7.32 4.77 -15.94
N SER A 142 6.70 3.59 -15.82
CA SER A 142 5.50 3.41 -15.00
C SER A 142 5.76 3.76 -13.54
N PHE A 143 6.86 3.28 -12.96
CA PHE A 143 7.20 3.56 -11.56
C PHE A 143 7.67 5.00 -11.32
N MET A 144 8.34 5.63 -12.28
CA MET A 144 8.70 7.04 -12.16
C MET A 144 7.45 7.94 -12.17
N GLY A 145 6.41 7.55 -12.90
CA GLY A 145 5.12 8.24 -12.92
C GLY A 145 4.45 8.32 -11.53
N GLU A 146 4.76 7.41 -10.61
CA GLU A 146 4.24 7.45 -9.23
C GLU A 146 4.80 8.63 -8.41
N TYR A 147 5.95 9.19 -8.81
CA TYR A 147 6.54 10.38 -8.19
C TYR A 147 6.12 11.69 -8.87
N GLU A 148 5.33 11.63 -9.95
CA GLU A 148 4.81 12.84 -10.56
C GLU A 148 3.67 13.42 -9.69
N PRO A 149 3.60 14.76 -9.54
CA PRO A 149 2.51 15.39 -8.81
C PRO A 149 1.16 14.98 -9.41
N SER A 150 0.31 14.40 -8.57
CA SER A 150 -1.07 14.10 -8.97
C SER A 150 -1.85 15.40 -9.16
N ASN A 151 -2.72 15.42 -10.17
CA ASN A 151 -3.69 16.49 -10.38
C ASN A 151 -4.88 16.44 -9.40
N VAL A 152 -4.89 15.45 -8.49
CA VAL A 152 -5.95 15.26 -7.50
C VAL A 152 -5.90 16.37 -6.45
N ASN A 153 -7.01 17.11 -6.34
CA ASN A 153 -7.17 18.15 -5.34
C ASN A 153 -7.73 17.56 -4.03
N LEU A 154 -6.86 17.30 -3.07
CA LEU A 154 -7.27 16.83 -1.73
C LEU A 154 -7.94 17.91 -0.87
N LYS A 155 -7.96 19.18 -1.30
CA LYS A 155 -8.62 20.26 -0.54
C LYS A 155 -10.10 19.95 -0.32
N ASP A 156 -10.79 19.47 -1.33
CA ASP A 156 -12.21 19.17 -1.25
C ASP A 156 -12.44 17.99 -0.29
N PHE A 157 -11.54 17.01 -0.28
CA PHE A 157 -11.59 15.93 0.72
C PHE A 157 -11.48 16.47 2.15
N PHE A 158 -10.51 17.34 2.44
CA PHE A 158 -10.38 17.89 3.79
C PHE A 158 -11.47 18.89 4.18
N GLN A 159 -12.11 19.56 3.21
CA GLN A 159 -13.14 20.56 3.47
C GLN A 159 -14.55 19.98 3.52
N SER A 160 -14.88 19.04 2.63
CA SER A 160 -16.23 18.50 2.45
C SER A 160 -16.30 16.97 2.56
N GLY A 161 -15.17 16.28 2.74
CA GLY A 161 -15.11 14.81 2.79
C GLY A 161 -15.28 14.14 1.43
N MET A 162 -15.30 14.91 0.34
CA MET A 162 -15.47 14.43 -1.02
C MET A 162 -14.12 14.10 -1.64
N TYR A 163 -13.95 12.87 -2.12
CA TYR A 163 -12.76 12.44 -2.84
C TYR A 163 -13.20 11.63 -4.05
N GLU A 164 -12.80 12.08 -5.23
CA GLU A 164 -12.99 11.34 -6.47
C GLU A 164 -11.63 10.91 -7.01
N SER A 165 -11.49 9.61 -7.28
CA SER A 165 -10.32 9.02 -7.89
C SER A 165 -10.76 8.06 -8.98
N GLU A 166 -10.03 8.05 -10.10
CA GLU A 166 -10.30 7.13 -11.21
C GLU A 166 -10.07 5.68 -10.80
N GLU A 167 -9.15 5.42 -9.87
CA GLU A 167 -8.93 4.12 -9.24
C GLU A 167 -10.16 3.68 -8.44
N MET A 168 -10.77 4.59 -7.68
CA MET A 168 -12.00 4.30 -6.92
C MET A 168 -13.19 3.99 -7.84
N LYS A 169 -13.35 4.76 -8.93
CA LYS A 169 -14.39 4.50 -9.94
C LYS A 169 -14.24 3.12 -10.60
N LYS A 170 -13.01 2.64 -10.81
CA LYS A 170 -12.74 1.29 -11.36
C LYS A 170 -13.19 0.16 -10.44
N LEU A 171 -13.16 0.37 -9.12
CA LEU A 171 -13.53 -0.65 -8.14
C LEU A 171 -15.04 -0.90 -8.08
N LYS A 172 -15.87 0.01 -8.62
CA LYS A 172 -17.35 -0.10 -8.67
C LYS A 172 -17.96 -0.49 -7.32
N LEU A 173 -17.44 0.10 -6.24
CA LEU A 173 -17.86 -0.21 -4.88
C LEU A 173 -19.23 0.41 -4.58
N PRO A 174 -19.97 -0.14 -3.62
CA PRO A 174 -21.15 0.55 -3.09
C PRO A 174 -20.72 1.85 -2.42
N GLN A 175 -21.55 2.89 -2.54
CA GLN A 175 -21.26 4.23 -2.02
C GLN A 175 -20.86 4.21 -0.54
N TRP A 176 -21.49 3.36 0.27
CA TRP A 176 -21.19 3.26 1.69
C TRP A 176 -19.80 2.67 1.96
N ILE A 177 -19.36 1.65 1.21
CA ILE A 177 -18.00 1.09 1.32
C ILE A 177 -16.97 2.10 0.83
N GLU A 178 -17.22 2.74 -0.31
CA GLU A 178 -16.34 3.76 -0.88
C GLU A 178 -16.10 4.90 0.12
N THR A 179 -17.18 5.41 0.71
CA THR A 179 -17.11 6.48 1.71
C THR A 179 -16.27 6.07 2.93
N HIS A 180 -16.45 4.85 3.45
CA HIS A 180 -15.68 4.37 4.59
C HIS A 180 -14.21 4.09 4.21
N LEU A 181 -13.94 3.61 2.99
CA LEU A 181 -12.57 3.38 2.52
C LEU A 181 -11.80 4.70 2.43
N ILE A 182 -12.40 5.69 1.76
CA ILE A 182 -11.84 7.05 1.58
C ILE A 182 -11.56 7.72 2.93
N LYS A 183 -12.46 7.55 3.91
CA LYS A 183 -12.31 8.13 5.25
C LYS A 183 -11.39 7.33 6.17
N GLY A 184 -10.83 6.20 5.72
CA GLY A 184 -10.00 5.32 6.55
C GLY A 184 -10.78 4.67 7.71
N GLN A 185 -12.08 4.45 7.52
CA GLN A 185 -12.99 3.89 8.54
C GLN A 185 -13.25 2.39 8.36
N LEU A 186 -12.79 1.79 7.26
CA LEU A 186 -12.80 0.34 7.11
C LEU A 186 -11.66 -0.29 7.94
N ALA A 187 -11.94 -1.44 8.53
CA ALA A 187 -10.91 -2.22 9.20
C ALA A 187 -9.78 -2.56 8.20
N PRO A 188 -8.49 -2.46 8.57
CA PRO A 188 -7.37 -2.76 7.67
C PRO A 188 -7.51 -4.11 6.97
N PHE A 189 -7.96 -5.14 7.70
CA PHE A 189 -8.27 -6.45 7.16
C PHE A 189 -9.22 -6.41 5.94
N VAL A 190 -10.28 -5.60 6.00
CA VAL A 190 -11.26 -5.48 4.92
C VAL A 190 -10.67 -4.73 3.74
N SER A 191 -9.95 -3.64 4.00
CA SER A 191 -9.27 -2.85 2.96
C SER A 191 -8.21 -3.68 2.23
N ASP A 192 -7.37 -4.41 2.96
CA ASP A 192 -6.33 -5.29 2.40
C ASP A 192 -6.97 -6.43 1.59
N ALA A 193 -8.02 -7.06 2.11
CA ALA A 193 -8.75 -8.09 1.38
C ALA A 193 -9.37 -7.52 0.09
N LEU A 194 -9.96 -6.32 0.15
CA LEU A 194 -10.61 -5.68 -0.99
C LEU A 194 -9.60 -5.31 -2.09
N ILE A 195 -8.48 -4.69 -1.71
CA ILE A 195 -7.51 -4.11 -2.65
C ILE A 195 -6.43 -5.14 -3.04
N LEU A 196 -5.84 -5.82 -2.06
CA LEU A 196 -4.67 -6.70 -2.27
C LEU A 196 -5.06 -8.16 -2.46
N ARG A 197 -6.32 -8.54 -2.21
CA ARG A 197 -6.78 -9.95 -2.15
C ARG A 197 -5.91 -10.80 -1.23
N SER A 198 -5.31 -10.17 -0.23
CA SER A 198 -4.48 -10.83 0.74
C SER A 198 -4.49 -10.10 2.06
N THR A 199 -4.34 -10.83 3.16
CA THR A 199 -4.35 -10.25 4.51
C THR A 199 -3.30 -10.94 5.39
N ILE A 200 -2.66 -10.17 6.26
CA ILE A 200 -1.83 -10.71 7.34
C ILE A 200 -2.71 -10.82 8.57
N LEU A 201 -2.88 -12.03 9.09
CA LEU A 201 -3.68 -12.25 10.28
C LEU A 201 -2.87 -11.84 11.52
N PRO A 202 -3.41 -10.97 12.39
CA PRO A 202 -2.69 -10.53 13.58
C PRO A 202 -2.41 -11.70 14.52
N VAL A 203 -1.16 -11.80 14.98
CA VAL A 203 -0.75 -12.83 15.94
C VAL A 203 -1.51 -12.64 17.25
N GLN A 204 -2.17 -13.70 17.71
CA GLN A 204 -2.89 -13.71 18.99
C GLN A 204 -1.96 -14.16 20.13
N VAL A 205 -2.36 -13.89 21.38
CA VAL A 205 -1.71 -14.49 22.55
C VAL A 205 -2.26 -15.91 22.71
N GLU A 206 -1.58 -16.89 22.11
CA GLU A 206 -2.04 -18.27 22.03
C GLU A 206 -0.88 -19.28 22.06
N ASN A 207 -1.20 -20.57 22.25
CA ASN A 207 -0.19 -21.62 22.26
C ASN A 207 0.32 -21.92 20.83
N MET A 208 1.55 -21.51 20.53
CA MET A 208 2.20 -21.69 19.22
C MET A 208 2.37 -23.15 18.78
N GLN A 209 2.27 -24.12 19.69
CA GLN A 209 2.31 -25.56 19.36
C GLN A 209 0.99 -26.09 18.81
N ARG A 210 -0.10 -25.33 18.95
CA ARG A 210 -1.40 -25.65 18.38
C ARG A 210 -1.63 -24.84 17.11
N ASP A 211 -2.62 -25.28 16.34
CA ASP A 211 -3.12 -24.53 15.20
C ASP A 211 -3.51 -23.10 15.61
N SER A 212 -3.44 -22.20 14.64
CA SER A 212 -3.86 -20.82 14.80
C SER A 212 -5.30 -20.74 15.26
N ALA A 213 -5.59 -19.85 16.22
CA ALA A 213 -6.95 -19.51 16.63
C ALA A 213 -7.77 -19.00 15.43
N HIS A 214 -7.11 -18.44 14.42
CA HIS A 214 -7.76 -18.02 13.17
C HIS A 214 -8.36 -19.18 12.37
N SER A 215 -7.97 -20.43 12.62
CA SER A 215 -8.62 -21.59 12.00
C SER A 215 -10.10 -21.68 12.37
N ILE A 216 -10.46 -21.29 13.59
CA ILE A 216 -11.85 -21.35 14.08
C ILE A 216 -12.71 -20.26 13.42
N THR A 217 -12.11 -19.11 13.11
CA THR A 217 -12.79 -17.96 12.51
C THR A 217 -12.71 -17.93 10.98
N LEU A 218 -12.13 -18.95 10.35
CA LEU A 218 -12.05 -19.08 8.88
C LEU A 218 -13.43 -18.96 8.20
N PRO A 219 -14.52 -19.59 8.68
CA PRO A 219 -15.83 -19.46 8.04
C PRO A 219 -16.32 -18.00 7.95
N ILE A 220 -16.05 -17.19 8.97
CA ILE A 220 -16.43 -15.78 9.01
C ILE A 220 -15.64 -15.00 7.95
N ARG A 221 -14.33 -15.25 7.87
CA ARG A 221 -13.48 -14.58 6.87
C ARG A 221 -13.86 -14.98 5.45
N GLN A 222 -14.20 -16.24 5.20
CA GLN A 222 -14.72 -16.69 3.91
C GLN A 222 -15.99 -15.92 3.52
N VAL A 223 -16.91 -15.69 4.46
CA VAL A 223 -18.12 -14.87 4.20
C VAL A 223 -17.75 -13.42 3.88
N ILE A 224 -16.82 -12.80 4.61
CA ILE A 224 -16.34 -11.44 4.30
C ILE A 224 -15.73 -11.39 2.90
N TYR A 225 -14.84 -12.33 2.57
CA TYR A 225 -14.23 -12.42 1.25
C TYR A 225 -15.25 -12.63 0.13
N TRP A 226 -16.26 -13.47 0.36
CA TRP A 226 -17.37 -13.67 -0.57
C TRP A 226 -18.17 -12.38 -0.79
N LEU A 227 -18.52 -11.64 0.28
CA LEU A 227 -19.19 -10.34 0.17
C LEU A 227 -18.36 -9.32 -0.62
N LEU A 228 -17.04 -9.30 -0.45
CA LEU A 228 -16.12 -8.43 -1.19
C LEU A 228 -15.93 -8.85 -2.67
N LEU A 229 -16.43 -10.03 -3.07
CA LEU A 229 -16.56 -10.43 -4.47
C LEU A 229 -17.97 -10.14 -5.00
N ASN A 230 -19.00 -10.30 -4.16
CA ASN A 230 -20.40 -10.08 -4.51
C ASN A 230 -20.85 -8.63 -4.19
N ILE A 231 -20.21 -7.68 -4.87
CA ILE A 231 -20.44 -6.26 -4.63
C ILE A 231 -21.85 -5.82 -5.06
N ALA A 232 -22.38 -6.36 -6.17
CA ALA A 232 -23.67 -5.97 -6.73
C ALA A 232 -24.45 -7.17 -7.28
N PRO A 233 -25.79 -7.17 -7.20
CA PRO A 233 -26.64 -8.31 -7.57
C PRO A 233 -26.57 -8.74 -9.05
N ASN A 234 -25.90 -7.97 -9.92
CA ASN A 234 -25.69 -8.31 -11.34
C ASN A 234 -24.23 -8.70 -11.69
N SER A 235 -23.34 -8.87 -10.70
CA SER A 235 -21.93 -9.21 -10.96
C SER A 235 -21.70 -10.69 -11.27
N PHE A 236 -22.69 -11.56 -11.05
CA PHE A 236 -22.65 -12.97 -11.44
C PHE A 236 -23.50 -13.23 -12.68
N SER A 237 -22.98 -12.82 -13.83
CA SER A 237 -23.29 -13.50 -15.09
C SER A 237 -22.02 -14.22 -15.54
N PRO A 238 -22.04 -15.55 -15.78
CA PRO A 238 -20.88 -16.22 -16.35
C PRO A 238 -20.67 -15.70 -17.78
N PRO A 239 -19.53 -15.07 -18.12
CA PRO A 239 -19.36 -14.53 -19.46
C PRO A 239 -18.94 -15.66 -20.39
N LEU A 240 -19.85 -16.04 -21.28
CA LEU A 240 -19.46 -16.58 -22.57
C LEU A 240 -18.71 -15.46 -23.31
N ASN A 241 -17.39 -15.63 -23.40
CA ASN A 241 -16.43 -14.83 -24.16
C ASN A 241 -16.03 -13.42 -23.65
N LYS A 242 -14.73 -13.33 -23.36
CA LYS A 242 -13.80 -12.19 -23.47
C LYS A 242 -13.97 -10.98 -22.52
N GLN A 243 -12.95 -10.88 -21.65
CA GLN A 243 -12.35 -9.66 -21.09
C GLN A 243 -13.30 -8.63 -20.47
N THR A 244 -13.70 -8.91 -19.24
CA THR A 244 -13.88 -7.91 -18.18
C THR A 244 -13.24 -8.49 -16.92
N THR A 245 -12.64 -7.64 -16.10
CA THR A 245 -11.80 -7.96 -14.94
C THR A 245 -12.50 -8.84 -13.91
N SER A 246 -12.52 -10.16 -14.13
CA SER A 246 -12.89 -11.16 -13.13
C SER A 246 -11.77 -11.20 -12.09
N PHE A 247 -11.99 -10.63 -10.91
CA PHE A 247 -11.10 -10.84 -9.78
C PHE A 247 -10.98 -12.36 -9.52
N PRO A 248 -9.77 -12.90 -9.29
CA PRO A 248 -9.64 -14.31 -8.92
C PRO A 248 -10.43 -14.56 -7.64
N SER A 249 -11.20 -15.66 -7.59
CA SER A 249 -12.04 -16.05 -6.45
C SER A 249 -11.24 -16.57 -5.24
N ILE A 250 -9.95 -16.23 -5.17
CA ILE A 250 -8.98 -16.73 -4.22
C ILE A 250 -8.41 -15.55 -3.45
N PHE A 251 -8.43 -15.65 -2.13
CA PHE A 251 -7.76 -14.73 -1.22
C PHE A 251 -6.55 -15.43 -0.61
N TYR A 252 -5.51 -14.67 -0.26
CA TYR A 252 -4.34 -15.21 0.41
C TYR A 252 -4.27 -14.74 1.86
N GLU A 253 -4.13 -15.68 2.79
CA GLU A 253 -3.90 -15.38 4.20
C GLU A 253 -2.46 -15.66 4.55
N PHE A 254 -1.84 -14.73 5.27
CA PHE A 254 -0.56 -14.93 5.92
C PHE A 254 -0.82 -15.08 7.41
N ASP A 255 -0.60 -16.28 7.93
CA ASP A 255 -0.85 -16.62 9.33
C ASP A 255 0.39 -17.27 9.94
N ARG A 256 0.45 -17.30 11.27
CA ARG A 256 1.53 -17.98 11.97
C ARG A 256 1.51 -19.48 11.67
N LEU A 257 2.71 -20.03 11.52
CA LEU A 257 2.98 -21.46 11.63
C LEU A 257 4.13 -21.62 12.61
N GLN A 258 3.81 -21.85 13.88
CA GLN A 258 4.78 -21.79 14.96
C GLN A 258 5.57 -20.47 14.90
N LYS A 259 6.88 -20.52 14.62
CA LYS A 259 7.80 -19.38 14.56
C LYS A 259 7.96 -18.77 13.16
N SER A 260 7.25 -19.28 12.16
CA SER A 260 7.30 -18.78 10.79
C SER A 260 5.94 -18.25 10.32
N LEU A 261 5.92 -17.65 9.14
CA LEU A 261 4.71 -17.19 8.47
C LEU A 261 4.36 -18.17 7.35
N LYS A 262 3.11 -18.61 7.32
CA LYS A 262 2.57 -19.48 6.27
C LYS A 262 1.61 -18.68 5.41
N LYS A 263 1.79 -18.77 4.09
CA LYS A 263 0.82 -18.30 3.11
C LYS A 263 -0.15 -19.43 2.78
N SER A 264 -1.45 -19.17 2.88
CA SER A 264 -2.53 -20.11 2.56
C SER A 264 -3.49 -19.47 1.55
N SER A 265 -4.10 -20.28 0.67
CA SER A 265 -5.18 -19.82 -0.22
C SER A 265 -6.53 -20.12 0.41
N VAL A 266 -7.46 -19.17 0.33
CA VAL A 266 -8.83 -19.29 0.81
C VAL A 266 -9.78 -19.19 -0.37
N HIS A 267 -10.59 -20.23 -0.54
CA HIS A 267 -11.58 -20.34 -1.59
C HIS A 267 -12.97 -20.00 -1.03
N VAL A 268 -13.77 -19.29 -1.81
CA VAL A 268 -15.12 -18.83 -1.40
C VAL A 268 -16.21 -19.18 -2.40
N ALA A 269 -15.90 -19.96 -3.45
CA ALA A 269 -16.87 -20.35 -4.47
C ALA A 269 -18.04 -21.18 -3.91
N GLU A 270 -17.78 -22.01 -2.91
CA GLU A 270 -18.79 -22.84 -2.25
C GLU A 270 -19.86 -22.02 -1.51
N LEU A 271 -19.52 -20.79 -1.09
CA LEU A 271 -20.46 -19.91 -0.40
C LEU A 271 -21.55 -19.36 -1.33
N ALA A 272 -21.32 -19.31 -2.64
CA ALA A 272 -22.36 -18.91 -3.60
C ALA A 272 -23.53 -19.92 -3.63
N GLN A 273 -23.28 -21.20 -3.32
CA GLN A 273 -24.34 -22.20 -3.19
C GLN A 273 -25.11 -22.05 -1.87
N LYS A 274 -24.42 -21.62 -0.81
CA LYS A 274 -25.00 -21.43 0.53
C LYS A 274 -25.81 -20.14 0.64
N PHE A 275 -25.39 -19.08 -0.05
CA PHE A 275 -26.01 -17.76 0.00
C PHE A 275 -26.40 -17.30 -1.42
N PRO A 276 -27.64 -17.54 -1.89
CA PRO A 276 -28.06 -17.11 -3.22
C PRO A 276 -27.99 -15.57 -3.34
N ASP A 277 -27.30 -15.12 -4.39
CA ASP A 277 -26.66 -13.79 -4.51
C ASP A 277 -27.58 -12.57 -4.32
N SER A 278 -28.91 -12.71 -4.45
CA SER A 278 -29.84 -11.57 -4.44
C SER A 278 -30.18 -11.03 -3.06
N ARG A 279 -30.00 -11.80 -1.97
CA ARG A 279 -30.41 -11.38 -0.62
C ARG A 279 -29.33 -10.69 0.20
N TYR A 280 -28.06 -10.93 -0.10
CA TYR A 280 -26.93 -10.49 0.73
C TYR A 280 -25.85 -9.76 -0.06
N ALA A 281 -26.20 -9.13 -1.18
CA ALA A 281 -25.27 -8.30 -1.94
C ALA A 281 -24.73 -7.16 -1.08
N LEU A 282 -23.43 -6.92 -1.14
CA LEU A 282 -22.77 -5.91 -0.29
C LEU A 282 -23.36 -4.51 -0.50
N ALA A 283 -23.84 -4.21 -1.72
CA ALA A 283 -24.48 -2.94 -2.05
C ALA A 283 -25.70 -2.59 -1.20
N THR A 284 -26.52 -3.58 -0.83
CA THR A 284 -27.79 -3.38 -0.11
C THR A 284 -27.77 -3.96 1.29
N LEU A 285 -26.70 -4.66 1.69
CA LEU A 285 -26.61 -5.33 2.98
C LEU A 285 -26.79 -4.37 4.16
N ASN A 286 -26.32 -3.13 4.06
CA ASN A 286 -26.47 -2.10 5.09
C ASN A 286 -27.92 -1.59 5.24
N GLU A 287 -28.73 -1.73 4.20
CA GLU A 287 -30.14 -1.32 4.14
C GLU A 287 -31.08 -2.43 4.62
N ALA A 288 -30.61 -3.69 4.63
CA ALA A 288 -31.39 -4.83 5.08
C ALA A 288 -31.84 -4.69 6.55
N PRO A 289 -33.06 -5.15 6.89
CA PRO A 289 -33.54 -5.20 8.26
C PRO A 289 -32.54 -5.88 9.21
N ILE A 290 -32.47 -5.42 10.46
CA ILE A 290 -31.56 -5.98 11.47
C ILE A 290 -31.77 -7.49 11.63
N ALA A 291 -33.02 -7.95 11.60
CA ALA A 291 -33.36 -9.38 11.70
C ALA A 291 -32.74 -10.22 10.57
N GLU A 292 -32.74 -9.72 9.34
CA GLU A 292 -32.14 -10.41 8.18
C GLU A 292 -30.61 -10.42 8.28
N ARG A 293 -30.00 -9.30 8.68
CA ARG A 293 -28.55 -9.24 8.94
C ARG A 293 -28.11 -10.18 10.06
N LEU A 294 -28.92 -10.32 11.12
CA LEU A 294 -28.66 -11.26 12.21
C LEU A 294 -28.80 -12.71 11.75
N LEU A 295 -29.81 -13.02 10.94
CA LEU A 295 -29.97 -14.36 10.36
C LEU A 295 -28.76 -14.73 9.50
N PHE A 296 -28.32 -13.83 8.62
CA PHE A 296 -27.12 -14.00 7.81
C PHE A 296 -25.88 -14.25 8.68
N LEU A 297 -25.73 -13.49 9.77
CA LEU A 297 -24.64 -13.67 10.71
C LEU A 297 -24.68 -15.06 11.37
N PHE A 298 -25.85 -15.54 11.79
CA PHE A 298 -25.99 -16.89 12.35
C PHE A 298 -25.68 -17.98 11.32
N GLU A 299 -26.15 -17.84 10.09
CA GLU A 299 -25.84 -18.75 8.99
C GLU A 299 -24.33 -18.79 8.69
N ALA A 300 -23.65 -17.64 8.78
CA ALA A 300 -22.19 -17.53 8.65
C ALA A 300 -21.46 -18.28 9.78
N PHE A 301 -21.96 -18.17 11.02
CA PHE A 301 -21.43 -18.89 12.18
C PHE A 301 -21.82 -20.38 12.24
N GLY A 302 -22.80 -20.81 11.44
CA GLY A 302 -23.35 -22.17 11.53
C GLY A 302 -24.14 -22.41 12.82
N VAL A 303 -24.68 -21.34 13.41
CA VAL A 303 -25.50 -21.38 14.63
C VAL A 303 -26.94 -21.02 14.29
N SER A 304 -27.87 -21.30 15.21
CA SER A 304 -29.25 -20.84 15.10
C SER A 304 -29.56 -19.83 16.19
N ALA A 305 -30.61 -19.02 16.00
CA ALA A 305 -30.99 -17.96 16.92
C ALA A 305 -31.29 -18.46 18.35
N CYS A 306 -31.58 -19.75 18.54
CA CYS A 306 -31.82 -20.33 19.86
C CYS A 306 -30.58 -20.39 20.76
N ILE A 307 -29.37 -20.15 20.23
CA ILE A 307 -28.13 -20.11 21.02
C ILE A 307 -27.95 -18.77 21.76
N LEU A 308 -28.72 -17.74 21.42
CA LEU A 308 -28.73 -16.45 22.11
C LEU A 308 -29.54 -16.48 23.43
N GLU A 309 -29.40 -17.56 24.21
CA GLU A 309 -29.90 -17.54 25.58
C GLU A 309 -29.25 -16.37 26.34
N PRO A 310 -30.01 -15.65 27.19
CA PRO A 310 -29.45 -14.55 27.95
C PRO A 310 -28.26 -15.05 28.76
N VAL A 311 -27.12 -14.35 28.65
CA VAL A 311 -25.96 -14.62 29.51
C VAL A 311 -26.47 -14.62 30.95
N PRO A 312 -26.30 -15.72 31.70
CA PRO A 312 -26.74 -15.77 33.09
C PRO A 312 -26.17 -14.55 33.80
N CYS A 313 -27.04 -13.74 34.40
CA CYS A 313 -26.58 -12.64 35.25
C CYS A 313 -25.72 -13.31 36.33
N LEU A 314 -24.41 -13.01 36.32
CA LEU A 314 -23.47 -13.52 37.31
C LEU A 314 -24.07 -13.25 38.71
N LEU A 315 -24.41 -14.33 39.40
CA LEU A 315 -24.66 -14.35 40.85
C LEU A 315 -23.33 -14.14 41.58
#